data_AF-A0AAF0J9D6-F1
#
_entry.id   AF-A0AAF0J9D6-F1
#
_cell.length_a   1.000
_cell.length_b   1.000
_cell.length_c   1.000
_cell.angle_alpha   90.00
_cell.angle_beta   90.00
_cell.angle_gamma   90.00
#
_symmetry.space_group_name_H-M   'P 1'
#
loop_
_entity.id
_entity.type
_entity.pdbx_description
1 polymer ?
#
loop_
_entity_poly.entity_id
_entity_poly.type
_entity_poly.pdbx_seq_one_letter_code
_entity_poly.pdbx_strand_id
1 'polypeptide(L)'
;MSSLTVRRATRDDVPTILRFAPDQVEATEESIADTIFDKKYAYVLIAEQDGTPVGFSLYFFSYSTWTSRPTLFLEDLFVLPEHRNAGIGKLLFRHLGQVAAENNCARMEWHVLAWNAPSIGFYTKTLGAEMLEEWRVLHMSIDIDPAAVPGGAGGYELHQKLRTKVVRLLHKKKYADAINVLYDGSIKLLEMKEQGSGCDLATYLIDVYSQADTPVNKESIDRLVTIIGKTANDFWRKKVVMAAVKWSTKGGEPLGSAELRLAVADVYLADKEYYDAEVHLIAASALDESVAAKLAEVLLKWNSEYAAALAATEQNYTADSLERVMAGNFAQRAWVPLLSIKAPQAASAFLTAFINGLVKTQPTVLLPVKPNPRAYSSPSSSSKLKAEIYGTASPELNFAQQCVCLALDATKTPAAQAETGSAWQMIMRQFASDGGFQGQEPLQQLLMQAMPQYFGGGGARSTDMLSSMMSNLLGGAGGGPKDNAPAAVTIKQLPRPADPGKVSVEPASAQTSEADQLMDDEMD
;
A
#
# COMPACT_ATOMS: atom_id res chain seq x y z
N MET A 1 -41.96 2.26 58.56
CA MET A 1 -41.26 2.99 57.48
C MET A 1 -40.19 2.05 56.97
N SER A 2 -40.08 1.85 55.67
CA SER A 2 -38.96 1.08 55.11
C SER A 2 -37.64 1.75 55.47
N SER A 3 -36.68 0.97 55.93
CA SER A 3 -35.33 1.45 56.26
C SER A 3 -34.53 1.59 54.96
N LEU A 4 -34.04 2.80 54.70
CA LEU A 4 -33.20 3.08 53.54
C LEU A 4 -31.80 3.46 54.02
N THR A 5 -30.80 2.69 53.63
CA THR A 5 -29.40 2.87 54.06
C THR A 5 -28.46 2.87 52.86
N VAL A 6 -27.29 3.50 53.02
CA VAL A 6 -26.19 3.43 52.06
C VAL A 6 -24.94 3.01 52.80
N ARG A 7 -24.19 2.05 52.24
CA ARG A 7 -22.92 1.57 52.79
C ARG A 7 -21.87 1.43 51.70
N ARG A 8 -20.60 1.39 52.10
CA ARG A 8 -19.52 1.00 51.18
C ARG A 8 -19.66 -0.47 50.80
N ALA A 9 -19.40 -0.78 49.54
CA ALA A 9 -19.32 -2.15 49.08
C ALA A 9 -18.11 -2.86 49.72
N THR A 10 -18.26 -4.17 49.88
CA THR A 10 -17.23 -5.12 50.31
C THR A 10 -16.98 -6.12 49.20
N ARG A 11 -15.92 -6.93 49.32
CA ARG A 11 -15.61 -7.95 48.30
C ARG A 11 -16.77 -8.94 48.08
N ASP A 12 -17.60 -9.17 49.10
CA ASP A 12 -18.78 -10.05 49.00
C ASP A 12 -19.89 -9.45 48.12
N ASP A 13 -19.85 -8.14 47.84
CA ASP A 13 -20.80 -7.46 46.97
C ASP A 13 -20.44 -7.56 45.49
N VAL A 14 -19.32 -8.19 45.10
CA VAL A 14 -18.88 -8.32 43.69
C VAL A 14 -20.00 -8.85 42.77
N PRO A 15 -20.74 -9.93 43.11
CA PRO A 15 -21.85 -10.38 42.28
C PRO A 15 -22.98 -9.35 42.17
N THR A 16 -23.24 -8.60 43.24
CA THR A 16 -24.26 -7.54 43.26
C THR A 16 -23.85 -6.35 42.38
N ILE A 17 -22.56 -5.97 42.40
CA ILE A 17 -22.01 -4.91 41.56
C ILE A 17 -22.13 -5.31 40.08
N LEU A 18 -21.71 -6.52 39.73
CA LEU A 18 -21.81 -7.03 38.36
C LEU A 18 -23.26 -7.08 37.88
N ARG A 19 -24.20 -7.49 38.75
CA ARG A 19 -25.64 -7.54 38.44
C ARG A 19 -26.24 -6.16 38.15
N PHE A 20 -25.73 -5.10 38.76
CA PHE A 20 -26.22 -3.74 38.52
C PHE A 20 -25.52 -3.03 37.35
N ALA A 21 -24.47 -3.64 36.79
CA ALA A 21 -23.83 -3.14 35.58
C ALA A 21 -24.75 -3.34 34.36
N PRO A 22 -24.67 -2.48 33.33
CA PRO A 22 -25.51 -2.57 32.15
C PRO A 22 -25.25 -3.84 31.32
N ASP A 23 -26.24 -4.27 30.52
CA ASP A 23 -26.28 -5.55 29.78
C ASP A 23 -25.20 -5.75 28.68
N GLN A 24 -24.19 -4.87 28.59
CA GLN A 24 -23.10 -4.92 27.60
C GLN A 24 -21.71 -4.74 28.23
N VAL A 25 -21.52 -5.17 29.48
CA VAL A 25 -20.19 -5.13 30.12
C VAL A 25 -19.37 -6.37 29.82
N GLU A 26 -18.10 -6.18 29.47
CA GLU A 26 -17.08 -7.24 29.41
C GLU A 26 -16.55 -7.62 30.81
N ALA A 27 -17.01 -6.93 31.85
CA ALA A 27 -16.54 -7.11 33.21
C ALA A 27 -16.88 -8.51 33.76
N THR A 28 -15.92 -9.13 34.41
CA THR A 28 -16.08 -10.38 35.17
C THR A 28 -15.99 -10.12 36.67
N GLU A 29 -16.54 -11.02 37.50
CA GLU A 29 -16.39 -10.95 38.96
C GLU A 29 -14.91 -10.84 39.38
N GLU A 30 -14.02 -11.58 38.72
CA GLU A 30 -12.57 -11.51 38.95
C GLU A 30 -12.01 -10.12 38.64
N SER A 31 -12.36 -9.54 37.49
CA SER A 31 -11.89 -8.20 37.11
C SER A 31 -12.39 -7.11 38.06
N ILE A 32 -13.62 -7.22 38.56
CA ILE A 32 -14.21 -6.29 39.54
C ILE A 32 -13.51 -6.45 40.89
N ALA A 33 -13.27 -7.70 41.31
CA ALA A 33 -12.59 -7.99 42.56
C ALA A 33 -11.18 -7.38 42.58
N ASP A 34 -10.41 -7.57 41.49
CA ASP A 34 -9.08 -7.00 41.32
C ASP A 34 -9.10 -5.47 41.23
N THR A 35 -9.91 -4.89 40.35
CA THR A 35 -9.85 -3.44 40.07
C THR A 35 -10.45 -2.58 41.19
N ILE A 36 -11.53 -3.02 41.85
CA ILE A 36 -12.21 -2.26 42.91
C ILE A 36 -11.58 -2.51 44.27
N PHE A 37 -11.24 -3.74 44.62
CA PHE A 37 -10.82 -4.08 45.99
C PHE A 37 -9.32 -4.24 46.16
N ASP A 38 -8.60 -4.76 45.15
CA ASP A 38 -7.14 -4.93 45.22
C ASP A 38 -6.40 -3.67 44.76
N LYS A 39 -6.63 -3.25 43.52
CA LYS A 39 -5.99 -2.07 42.90
C LYS A 39 -6.64 -0.75 43.30
N LYS A 40 -7.92 -0.78 43.69
CA LYS A 40 -8.70 0.37 44.16
C LYS A 40 -8.75 1.51 43.14
N TYR A 41 -8.94 1.18 41.87
CA TYR A 41 -9.14 2.17 40.81
C TYR A 41 -10.47 2.91 40.98
N ALA A 42 -11.47 2.27 41.55
CA ALA A 42 -12.76 2.85 41.86
C ALA A 42 -13.30 2.33 43.19
N TYR A 43 -14.36 2.98 43.67
CA TYR A 43 -15.07 2.68 44.91
C TYR A 43 -16.56 2.59 44.63
N VAL A 44 -17.26 1.75 45.39
CA VAL A 44 -18.70 1.53 45.22
C VAL A 44 -19.45 1.77 46.53
N LEU A 45 -20.61 2.44 46.41
CA LEU A 45 -21.63 2.51 47.45
C LEU A 45 -22.83 1.65 47.04
N ILE A 46 -23.39 0.90 47.98
CA ILE A 46 -24.62 0.13 47.81
C ILE A 46 -25.73 0.82 48.59
N ALA A 47 -26.84 1.11 47.91
CA ALA A 47 -28.08 1.53 48.54
C ALA A 47 -28.94 0.30 48.83
N GLU A 48 -29.40 0.18 50.07
CA GLU A 48 -30.23 -0.92 50.53
C GLU A 48 -31.57 -0.40 51.02
N GLN A 49 -32.64 -1.10 50.65
CA GLN A 49 -33.97 -0.92 51.23
C GLN A 49 -34.31 -2.20 52.00
N ASP A 50 -34.50 -2.08 53.32
CA ASP A 50 -34.79 -3.20 54.21
C ASP A 50 -33.78 -4.36 54.07
N GLY A 51 -32.49 -4.01 53.95
CA GLY A 51 -31.36 -4.94 53.78
C GLY A 51 -31.20 -5.52 52.37
N THR A 52 -32.08 -5.18 51.42
CA THR A 52 -31.98 -5.62 50.04
C THR A 52 -31.25 -4.56 49.20
N PRO A 53 -30.16 -4.90 48.47
CA PRO A 53 -29.53 -3.99 47.53
C PRO A 53 -30.50 -3.58 46.42
N VAL A 54 -30.73 -2.28 46.27
CA VAL A 54 -31.70 -1.68 45.32
C VAL A 54 -31.09 -0.62 44.42
N GLY A 55 -29.83 -0.26 44.64
CA GLY A 55 -29.07 0.64 43.78
C GLY A 55 -27.60 0.70 44.18
N PHE A 56 -26.78 1.30 43.32
CA PHE A 56 -25.37 1.52 43.58
C PHE A 56 -24.88 2.81 42.94
N SER A 57 -23.70 3.27 43.39
CA SER A 57 -22.93 4.29 42.70
C SER A 57 -21.46 3.89 42.66
N LEU A 58 -20.82 3.99 41.49
CA LEU A 58 -19.39 3.79 41.30
C LEU A 58 -18.70 5.14 41.09
N TYR A 59 -17.65 5.40 41.86
CA TYR A 59 -16.93 6.67 41.82
C TYR A 59 -15.43 6.47 42.00
N PHE A 60 -14.65 7.45 41.58
CA PHE A 60 -13.21 7.53 41.78
C PHE A 60 -12.78 8.99 42.00
N PHE A 61 -11.50 9.21 42.28
CA PHE A 61 -10.97 10.56 42.46
C PHE A 61 -10.08 10.94 41.27
N SER A 62 -10.41 12.03 40.60
CA SER A 62 -9.55 12.71 39.64
C SER A 62 -8.83 13.89 40.31
N TYR A 63 -7.84 14.49 39.63
CA TYR A 63 -7.07 15.60 40.18
C TYR A 63 -7.21 16.85 39.31
N SER A 64 -7.54 17.98 39.93
CA SER A 64 -7.61 19.26 39.23
C SER A 64 -6.35 20.09 39.49
N THR A 65 -5.59 20.37 38.43
CA THR A 65 -4.42 21.28 38.49
C THR A 65 -4.81 22.70 38.87
N TRP A 66 -6.03 23.13 38.54
CA TRP A 66 -6.55 24.47 38.83
C TRP A 66 -6.79 24.72 40.32
N THR A 67 -7.34 23.72 41.03
CA THR A 67 -7.64 23.84 42.47
C THR A 67 -6.61 23.13 43.35
N SER A 68 -5.72 22.34 42.75
CA SER A 68 -4.73 21.49 43.43
C SER A 68 -5.37 20.54 44.47
N ARG A 69 -6.63 20.17 44.26
CA ARG A 69 -7.44 19.31 45.13
C ARG A 69 -8.05 18.15 44.31
N PRO A 70 -8.37 17.03 44.96
CA PRO A 70 -9.11 15.97 44.29
C PRO A 70 -10.50 16.45 43.87
N THR A 71 -11.03 15.83 42.82
CA THR A 71 -12.42 15.93 42.40
C THR A 71 -12.99 14.52 42.49
N LEU A 72 -14.15 14.36 43.13
CA LEU A 72 -14.85 13.08 43.10
C LEU A 72 -15.57 12.99 41.75
N PHE A 73 -15.22 11.98 40.96
CA PHE A 73 -15.86 11.68 39.70
C PHE A 73 -16.83 10.51 39.89
N LEU A 74 -18.11 10.74 39.61
CA LEU A 74 -19.15 9.71 39.62
C LEU A 74 -19.29 9.14 38.21
N GLU A 75 -18.93 7.86 38.06
CA GLU A 75 -18.97 7.14 36.78
C GLU A 75 -20.37 6.60 36.52
N ASP A 76 -20.84 5.74 37.43
CA ASP A 76 -22.13 5.07 37.30
C ASP A 76 -23.02 5.34 38.50
N LEU A 77 -24.31 5.55 38.21
CA LEU A 77 -25.37 5.63 39.20
C LEU A 77 -26.57 4.85 38.70
N PHE A 78 -26.99 3.86 39.48
CA PHE A 78 -28.14 3.04 39.13
C PHE A 78 -29.03 2.78 40.34
N VAL A 79 -30.34 2.82 40.07
CA VAL A 79 -31.39 2.42 41.02
C VAL A 79 -32.38 1.56 40.24
N LEU A 80 -32.74 0.41 40.82
CA LEU A 80 -33.73 -0.51 40.27
C LEU A 80 -35.01 0.25 39.91
N PRO A 81 -35.58 0.04 38.69
CA PRO A 81 -36.72 0.82 38.20
C PRO A 81 -37.88 0.97 39.19
N GLU A 82 -38.25 -0.12 39.87
CA GLU A 82 -39.34 -0.22 40.85
C GLU A 82 -39.05 0.53 42.16
N HIS A 83 -37.79 0.87 42.43
CA HIS A 83 -37.35 1.64 43.60
C HIS A 83 -37.03 3.12 43.27
N ARG A 84 -37.26 3.55 42.03
CA ARG A 84 -37.08 4.97 41.63
C ARG A 84 -38.13 5.87 42.28
N ASN A 85 -37.83 7.16 42.36
CA ASN A 85 -38.65 8.18 43.04
C ASN A 85 -38.83 8.00 44.57
N ALA A 86 -38.24 6.96 45.17
CA ALA A 86 -38.22 6.74 46.63
C ALA A 86 -37.11 7.53 47.37
N GLY A 87 -36.44 8.47 46.71
CA GLY A 87 -35.38 9.29 47.30
C GLY A 87 -33.98 8.65 47.33
N ILE A 88 -33.83 7.42 46.81
CA ILE A 88 -32.57 6.66 46.80
C ILE A 88 -31.43 7.40 46.11
N GLY A 89 -31.66 7.96 44.92
CA GLY A 89 -30.66 8.75 44.21
C GLY A 89 -30.17 9.96 45.04
N LYS A 90 -31.07 10.65 45.74
CA LYS A 90 -30.69 11.76 46.64
C LYS A 90 -29.84 11.26 47.81
N LEU A 91 -30.15 10.08 48.35
CA LEU A 91 -29.38 9.48 49.44
C LEU A 91 -27.97 9.07 49.00
N LEU A 92 -27.82 8.50 47.80
CA LEU A 92 -26.53 8.19 47.19
C LEU A 92 -25.70 9.47 46.97
N PHE A 93 -26.26 10.51 46.36
CA PHE A 93 -25.57 11.80 46.19
C PHE A 93 -25.19 12.46 47.51
N ARG A 94 -26.04 12.35 48.55
CA ARG A 94 -25.70 12.85 49.89
C ARG A 94 -24.46 12.14 50.45
N HIS A 95 -24.37 10.82 50.32
CA HIS A 95 -23.21 10.07 50.76
C HIS A 95 -21.97 10.37 49.91
N LEU A 96 -22.11 10.51 48.60
CA LEU A 96 -21.01 10.95 47.74
C LEU A 96 -20.52 12.35 48.14
N GLY A 97 -21.42 13.27 48.49
CA GLY A 97 -21.07 14.59 49.01
C GLY A 97 -20.31 14.53 50.35
N GLN A 98 -20.70 13.60 51.25
CA GLN A 98 -19.95 13.34 52.49
C GLN A 98 -18.55 12.80 52.19
N VAL A 99 -18.43 11.81 51.29
CA VAL A 99 -17.14 11.27 50.86
C VAL A 99 -16.27 12.37 50.23
N ALA A 100 -16.85 13.22 49.38
CA ALA A 100 -16.15 14.36 48.79
C ALA A 100 -15.64 15.34 49.86
N ALA A 101 -16.46 15.66 50.86
CA ALA A 101 -16.08 16.53 51.97
C ALA A 101 -14.97 15.91 52.85
N GLU A 102 -15.11 14.64 53.22
CA GLU A 102 -14.10 13.88 54.00
C GLU A 102 -12.75 13.82 53.29
N ASN A 103 -12.74 13.77 51.94
CA ASN A 103 -11.53 13.72 51.12
C ASN A 103 -11.08 15.11 50.63
N ASN A 104 -11.64 16.20 51.19
CA ASN A 104 -11.30 17.58 50.82
C ASN A 104 -11.37 17.85 49.30
N CYS A 105 -12.37 17.28 48.64
CA CYS A 105 -12.59 17.48 47.22
C CYS A 105 -13.03 18.92 46.94
N ALA A 106 -12.53 19.50 45.85
CA ALA A 106 -12.97 20.84 45.42
C ALA A 106 -14.39 20.83 44.87
N ARG A 107 -14.80 19.73 44.23
CA ARG A 107 -16.10 19.55 43.57
C ARG A 107 -16.39 18.08 43.28
N MET A 108 -17.59 17.81 42.79
CA MET A 108 -18.01 16.54 42.21
C MET A 108 -18.33 16.73 40.72
N GLU A 109 -17.96 15.76 39.90
CA GLU A 109 -18.20 15.77 38.44
C GLU A 109 -18.78 14.42 37.99
N TRP A 110 -19.60 14.43 36.93
CA TRP A 110 -20.12 13.24 36.27
C TRP A 110 -20.56 13.57 34.85
N HIS A 111 -20.67 12.55 34.01
CA HIS A 111 -21.23 12.67 32.67
C HIS A 111 -22.68 12.21 32.64
N VAL A 112 -23.48 12.81 31.77
CA VAL A 112 -24.84 12.38 31.48
C VAL A 112 -25.05 12.39 29.98
N LEU A 113 -25.63 11.31 29.46
CA LEU A 113 -25.95 11.23 28.03
C LEU A 113 -26.98 12.30 27.67
N ALA A 114 -26.72 13.05 26.59
CA ALA A 114 -27.52 14.21 26.20
C ALA A 114 -29.01 13.91 26.02
N TRP A 115 -29.36 12.67 25.68
CA TRP A 115 -30.75 12.21 25.52
C TRP A 115 -31.47 11.92 26.84
N ASN A 116 -30.77 11.82 27.97
CA ASN A 116 -31.33 11.41 29.26
C ASN A 116 -31.97 12.60 30.01
N ALA A 117 -33.01 13.19 29.40
CA ALA A 117 -33.74 14.32 29.94
C ALA A 117 -34.22 14.15 31.41
N PRO A 118 -34.70 12.97 31.85
CA PRO A 118 -35.07 12.76 33.25
C PRO A 118 -33.89 12.93 34.22
N SER A 119 -32.72 12.37 33.89
CA SER A 119 -31.52 12.48 34.75
C SER A 119 -30.94 13.89 34.72
N ILE A 120 -30.92 14.54 33.55
CA ILE A 120 -30.53 15.95 33.42
C ILE A 120 -31.41 16.84 34.29
N GLY A 121 -32.73 16.61 34.29
CA GLY A 121 -33.67 17.34 35.13
C GLY A 121 -33.46 17.08 36.62
N PHE A 122 -33.16 15.85 37.01
CA PHE A 122 -32.79 15.52 38.39
C PHE A 122 -31.52 16.25 38.81
N TYR A 123 -30.44 16.20 38.02
CA TYR A 123 -29.17 16.84 38.34
C TYR A 123 -29.29 18.37 38.42
N THR A 124 -29.86 19.00 37.39
CA THR A 124 -29.91 20.48 37.29
C THR A 124 -30.97 21.09 38.20
N LYS A 125 -32.20 20.56 38.21
CA LYS A 125 -33.32 21.16 38.95
C LYS A 125 -33.46 20.67 40.39
N THR A 126 -33.01 19.45 40.69
CA THR A 126 -33.17 18.87 42.04
C THR A 126 -31.90 18.94 42.87
N LEU A 127 -30.73 18.68 42.27
CA LEU A 127 -29.45 18.74 42.97
C LEU A 127 -28.72 20.08 42.80
N GLY A 128 -29.13 20.91 41.83
CA GLY A 128 -28.50 22.20 41.55
C GLY A 128 -27.16 22.10 40.82
N ALA A 129 -26.93 21.02 40.07
CA ALA A 129 -25.73 20.85 39.27
C ALA A 129 -25.73 21.80 38.06
N GLU A 130 -24.58 22.40 37.76
CA GLU A 130 -24.37 23.27 36.61
C GLU A 130 -23.81 22.48 35.42
N MET A 131 -24.31 22.76 34.21
CA MET A 131 -23.83 22.13 32.98
C MET A 131 -22.61 22.89 32.44
N LEU A 132 -21.53 22.19 32.12
CA LEU A 132 -20.32 22.78 31.53
C LEU A 132 -20.38 22.74 30.00
N GLU A 133 -21.05 23.70 29.38
CA GLU A 133 -21.32 23.69 27.92
C GLU A 133 -20.07 23.88 27.03
N GLU A 134 -18.99 24.45 27.55
CA GLU A 134 -17.74 24.65 26.80
C GLU A 134 -16.84 23.42 26.77
N TRP A 135 -17.07 22.46 27.67
CA TRP A 135 -16.26 21.24 27.75
C TRP A 135 -16.71 20.23 26.69
N ARG A 136 -15.75 19.50 26.11
CA ARG A 136 -15.99 18.46 25.11
C ARG A 136 -15.34 17.17 25.59
N VAL A 137 -16.11 16.09 25.63
CA VAL A 137 -15.58 14.76 25.93
C VAL A 137 -14.99 14.18 24.63
N LEU A 138 -13.72 13.79 24.69
CA LEU A 138 -13.03 13.08 23.60
C LEU A 138 -12.70 11.68 24.09
N HIS A 139 -12.96 10.68 23.25
CA HIS A 139 -12.67 9.27 23.53
C HIS A 139 -11.72 8.70 22.47
N MET A 140 -10.73 7.93 22.90
CA MET A 140 -9.82 7.16 22.04
C MET A 140 -9.64 5.79 22.66
N SER A 141 -9.98 4.74 21.93
CA SER A 141 -9.68 3.37 22.35
C SER A 141 -8.18 3.10 22.20
N ILE A 142 -7.56 2.51 23.21
CA ILE A 142 -6.14 2.13 23.19
C ILE A 142 -6.05 0.62 23.41
N ASP A 143 -5.63 -0.12 22.39
CA ASP A 143 -5.19 -1.51 22.54
C ASP A 143 -3.75 -1.48 23.10
N ILE A 144 -3.63 -1.48 24.42
CA ILE A 144 -2.32 -1.56 25.08
C ILE A 144 -1.89 -3.03 25.06
N ASP A 145 -1.01 -3.39 24.12
CA ASP A 145 -0.12 -4.53 24.32
C ASP A 145 0.72 -4.24 25.59
N PRO A 146 0.72 -5.11 26.61
CA PRO A 146 1.59 -4.94 27.78
C PRO A 146 3.08 -4.76 27.43
N ALA A 147 3.52 -5.19 26.25
CA ALA A 147 4.85 -4.92 25.71
C ALA A 147 5.06 -3.47 25.19
N ALA A 148 3.99 -2.68 25.07
CA ALA A 148 3.99 -1.31 24.55
C ALA A 148 3.95 -0.21 25.63
N VAL A 149 4.10 -0.55 26.92
CA VAL A 149 4.16 0.46 27.99
C VAL A 149 5.47 1.28 27.89
N PRO A 150 5.42 2.62 27.79
CA PRO A 150 6.62 3.45 27.66
C PRO A 150 7.51 3.42 28.91
N GLY A 151 8.77 3.05 28.73
CA GLY A 151 9.76 2.92 29.82
C GLY A 151 11.02 2.11 29.48
N GLY A 152 11.08 1.46 28.30
CA GLY A 152 12.30 0.82 27.83
C GLY A 152 12.27 0.49 26.33
N ALA A 153 12.99 1.28 25.52
CA ALA A 153 13.46 0.89 24.19
C ALA A 153 12.41 0.54 23.09
N GLY A 154 11.21 1.12 23.13
CA GLY A 154 10.23 0.95 22.05
C GLY A 154 10.61 1.67 20.74
N GLY A 155 10.27 1.08 19.58
CA GLY A 155 10.57 1.63 18.27
C GLY A 155 9.96 3.01 18.01
N TYR A 156 8.73 3.22 18.46
CA TYR A 156 8.05 4.52 18.36
C TYR A 156 8.78 5.64 19.15
N GLU A 157 9.28 5.35 20.36
CA GLU A 157 10.01 6.34 21.16
C GLU A 157 11.34 6.72 20.50
N LEU A 158 12.08 5.72 20.00
CA LEU A 158 13.30 5.94 19.22
C LEU A 158 13.01 6.83 18.01
N HIS A 159 11.93 6.53 17.28
CA HIS A 159 11.48 7.32 16.13
C HIS A 159 11.25 8.80 16.50
N GLN A 160 10.49 9.10 17.55
CA GLN A 160 10.23 10.49 17.96
C GLN A 160 11.50 11.22 18.42
N LYS A 161 12.40 10.53 19.13
CA LYS A 161 13.72 11.08 19.54
C LYS A 161 14.59 11.42 18.33
N LEU A 162 14.64 10.54 17.34
CA LEU A 162 15.40 10.75 16.10
C LEU A 162 14.85 11.95 15.31
N ARG A 163 13.53 12.03 15.12
CA ARG A 163 12.89 13.19 14.45
C ARG A 163 13.22 14.50 15.16
N THR A 164 13.11 14.54 16.49
CA THR A 164 13.44 15.74 17.28
C THR A 164 14.91 16.14 17.13
N LYS A 165 15.82 15.16 17.10
CA LYS A 165 17.26 15.40 16.88
C LYS A 165 17.51 15.97 15.48
N VAL A 166 16.87 15.42 14.46
CA VAL A 166 16.99 15.86 13.06
C VAL A 166 16.51 17.30 12.91
N VAL A 167 15.34 17.66 13.46
CA VAL A 167 14.84 19.05 13.43
C VAL A 167 15.87 20.03 13.99
N ARG A 168 16.52 19.70 15.11
CA ARG A 168 17.58 20.53 15.72
C ARG A 168 18.82 20.63 14.82
N LEU A 169 19.19 19.57 14.10
CA LEU A 169 20.31 19.57 13.16
C LEU A 169 20.00 20.42 11.92
N LEU A 170 18.78 20.31 11.38
CA LEU A 170 18.32 21.10 10.23
C LEU A 170 18.26 22.60 10.55
N HIS A 171 17.80 22.98 11.74
CA HIS A 171 17.84 24.38 12.19
C HIS A 171 19.28 24.94 12.23
N LYS A 172 20.27 24.07 12.48
CA LYS A 172 21.70 24.42 12.46
C LYS A 172 22.34 24.24 11.07
N LYS A 173 21.56 23.94 10.03
CA LYS A 173 22.02 23.63 8.66
C LYS A 173 23.05 22.50 8.58
N LYS A 174 23.01 21.56 9.55
CA LYS A 174 23.90 20.40 9.61
C LYS A 174 23.31 19.22 8.82
N TYR A 175 23.24 19.36 7.50
CA TYR A 175 22.58 18.39 6.62
C TYR A 175 23.25 17.01 6.63
N ALA A 176 24.59 16.94 6.58
CA ALA A 176 25.32 15.67 6.62
C ALA A 176 25.04 14.88 7.92
N ASP A 177 25.05 15.57 9.07
CA ASP A 177 24.73 14.96 10.36
C ASP A 177 23.27 14.46 10.38
N ALA A 178 22.33 15.23 9.82
CA ALA A 178 20.92 14.86 9.74
C ALA A 178 20.70 13.63 8.84
N ILE A 179 21.37 13.58 7.69
CA ILE A 179 21.36 12.45 6.76
C ILE A 179 21.82 11.17 7.45
N ASN A 180 22.95 11.21 8.16
CA ASN A 180 23.47 10.04 8.88
C ASN A 180 22.50 9.57 9.97
N VAL A 181 21.95 10.50 10.76
CA VAL A 181 20.97 10.17 11.81
C VAL A 181 19.70 9.53 11.25
N LEU A 182 19.21 10.03 10.11
CA LEU A 182 18.01 9.48 9.46
C LEU A 182 18.28 8.11 8.83
N TYR A 183 19.44 7.95 8.18
CA TYR A 183 19.85 6.67 7.60
C TYR A 183 20.00 5.59 8.69
N ASP A 184 20.86 5.83 9.69
CA ASP A 184 21.11 4.87 10.78
C ASP A 184 19.82 4.57 11.56
N GLY A 185 19.02 5.61 11.80
CA GLY A 185 17.73 5.52 12.47
C GLY A 185 16.71 4.66 11.70
N SER A 186 16.60 4.87 10.39
CA SER A 186 15.72 4.09 9.52
C SER A 186 16.12 2.61 9.52
N ILE A 187 17.41 2.32 9.32
CA ILE A 187 17.94 0.95 9.37
C ILE A 187 17.61 0.29 10.72
N LYS A 188 17.88 0.98 11.82
CA LYS A 188 17.66 0.43 13.16
C LYS A 188 16.19 0.11 13.43
N LEU A 189 15.28 0.98 13.01
CA LEU A 189 13.84 0.76 13.17
C LEU A 189 13.34 -0.40 12.30
N LEU A 190 13.82 -0.51 11.06
CA LEU A 190 13.47 -1.64 10.19
C LEU A 190 13.97 -2.97 10.76
N GLU A 191 15.16 -3.00 11.38
CA GLU A 191 15.68 -4.17 12.09
C GLU A 191 14.87 -4.53 13.34
N MET A 192 14.25 -3.53 13.97
CA MET A 192 13.28 -3.71 15.06
C MET A 192 11.89 -4.13 14.55
N LYS A 193 11.72 -4.37 13.25
CA LYS A 193 10.45 -4.68 12.57
C LYS A 193 9.41 -3.55 12.60
N GLU A 194 9.86 -2.32 12.87
CA GLU A 194 9.02 -1.11 12.93
C GLU A 194 8.89 -0.49 11.54
N GLN A 195 8.20 -1.19 10.63
CA GLN A 195 8.12 -0.82 9.21
C GLN A 195 7.63 0.62 9.00
N GLY A 196 6.57 1.02 9.69
CA GLY A 196 6.01 2.37 9.56
C GLY A 196 6.98 3.47 9.98
N SER A 197 7.63 3.31 11.14
CA SER A 197 8.59 4.28 11.66
C SER A 197 9.89 4.31 10.83
N GLY A 198 10.41 3.15 10.44
CA GLY A 198 11.61 3.04 9.61
C GLY A 198 11.41 3.65 8.22
N CYS A 199 10.26 3.40 7.58
CA CYS A 199 9.92 3.97 6.28
C CYS A 199 9.61 5.46 6.36
N ASP A 200 9.02 5.95 7.46
CA ASP A 200 8.84 7.40 7.67
C ASP A 200 10.18 8.13 7.71
N LEU A 201 11.15 7.61 8.48
CA LEU A 201 12.51 8.17 8.51
C LEU A 201 13.22 8.07 7.15
N ALA A 202 12.98 7.00 6.39
CA ALA A 202 13.51 6.86 5.03
C ALA A 202 12.95 7.94 4.09
N THR A 203 11.64 8.21 4.15
CA THR A 203 11.05 9.29 3.36
C THR A 203 11.55 10.66 3.83
N TYR A 204 11.74 10.85 5.14
CA TYR A 204 12.31 12.08 5.68
C TYR A 204 13.78 12.27 5.25
N LEU A 205 14.57 11.19 5.15
CA LEU A 205 15.92 11.22 4.59
C LEU A 205 15.91 11.78 3.15
N ILE A 206 14.98 11.32 2.32
CA ILE A 206 14.84 11.77 0.92
C ILE A 206 14.41 13.24 0.85
N ASP A 207 13.54 13.68 1.76
CA ASP A 207 13.18 15.11 1.88
C ASP A 207 14.39 15.97 2.29
N VAL A 208 15.25 15.45 3.17
CA VAL A 208 16.50 16.12 3.55
C VAL A 208 17.50 16.14 2.39
N TYR A 209 17.61 15.07 1.59
CA TYR A 209 18.39 15.10 0.35
C TYR A 209 17.90 16.20 -0.59
N SER A 210 16.58 16.35 -0.69
CA SER A 210 15.95 17.40 -1.48
C SER A 210 16.24 18.81 -0.99
N GLN A 211 16.35 19.03 0.32
CA GLN A 211 16.66 20.33 0.92
C GLN A 211 18.16 20.66 0.88
N ALA A 212 19.01 19.63 0.88
CA ALA A 212 20.46 19.75 0.88
C ALA A 212 21.07 19.77 -0.53
N ASP A 213 20.25 19.71 -1.58
CA ASP A 213 20.66 19.52 -2.98
C ASP A 213 21.66 18.35 -3.14
N THR A 214 21.42 17.26 -2.40
CA THR A 214 22.26 16.05 -2.47
C THR A 214 22.25 15.49 -3.89
N PRO A 215 23.42 15.26 -4.52
CA PRO A 215 23.49 14.71 -5.86
C PRO A 215 23.04 13.25 -5.89
N VAL A 216 22.40 12.87 -6.99
CA VAL A 216 22.10 11.46 -7.30
C VAL A 216 23.41 10.78 -7.72
N ASN A 217 24.02 10.06 -6.80
CA ASN A 217 25.30 9.38 -6.99
C ASN A 217 25.31 8.03 -6.27
N LYS A 218 26.38 7.26 -6.46
CA LYS A 218 26.53 5.93 -5.86
C LYS A 218 26.29 5.91 -4.35
N GLU A 219 26.88 6.85 -3.59
CA GLU A 219 26.73 6.89 -2.12
C GLU A 219 25.27 7.11 -1.69
N SER A 220 24.60 8.08 -2.32
CA SER A 220 23.19 8.38 -2.02
C SER A 220 22.26 7.23 -2.42
N ILE A 221 22.53 6.58 -3.55
CA ILE A 221 21.79 5.43 -4.07
C ILE A 221 21.98 4.22 -3.16
N ASP A 222 23.23 3.90 -2.79
CA ASP A 222 23.56 2.75 -1.94
C ASP A 222 22.84 2.86 -0.58
N ARG A 223 22.77 4.06 0.01
CA ARG A 223 21.97 4.29 1.23
C ARG A 223 20.49 3.97 1.02
N LEU A 224 19.87 4.48 -0.04
CA LEU A 224 18.45 4.26 -0.32
C LEU A 224 18.16 2.79 -0.60
N VAL A 225 18.99 2.12 -1.41
CA VAL A 225 18.86 0.71 -1.77
C VAL A 225 19.03 -0.19 -0.54
N THR A 226 19.96 0.14 0.37
CA THR A 226 20.12 -0.57 1.64
C THR A 226 18.85 -0.50 2.50
N ILE A 227 18.24 0.69 2.58
CA ILE A 227 16.96 0.86 3.30
C ILE A 227 15.86 0.06 2.61
N ILE A 228 15.69 0.23 1.29
CA ILE A 228 14.66 -0.45 0.49
C ILE A 228 14.76 -1.97 0.66
N GLY A 229 15.97 -2.54 0.64
CA GLY A 229 16.18 -3.98 0.86
C GLY A 229 15.78 -4.50 2.25
N LYS A 230 15.64 -3.62 3.25
CA LYS A 230 15.14 -3.99 4.60
C LYS A 230 13.64 -3.75 4.78
N THR A 231 12.98 -3.11 3.81
CA THR A 231 11.52 -2.88 3.87
C THR A 231 10.74 -4.13 3.52
N ALA A 232 9.57 -4.30 4.15
CA ALA A 232 8.62 -5.34 3.78
C ALA A 232 8.17 -5.13 2.33
N ASN A 233 8.07 -6.23 1.56
CA ASN A 233 7.69 -6.20 0.15
C ASN A 233 6.18 -6.00 -0.05
N ASP A 234 5.68 -4.85 0.38
CA ASP A 234 4.27 -4.51 0.33
C ASP A 234 4.11 -3.01 0.03
N PHE A 235 3.14 -2.38 0.69
CA PHE A 235 2.97 -0.93 0.69
C PHE A 235 4.25 -0.17 1.08
N TRP A 236 5.02 -0.65 2.07
CA TRP A 236 6.15 0.06 2.65
C TRP A 236 7.31 0.22 1.67
N ARG A 237 7.72 -0.87 1.01
CA ARG A 237 8.76 -0.79 -0.03
C ARG A 237 8.35 0.14 -1.16
N LYS A 238 7.12 -0.01 -1.66
CA LYS A 238 6.58 0.81 -2.74
C LYS A 238 6.61 2.30 -2.37
N LYS A 239 6.26 2.64 -1.13
CA LYS A 239 6.32 4.01 -0.61
C LYS A 239 7.73 4.60 -0.66
N VAL A 240 8.74 3.86 -0.20
CA VAL A 240 10.14 4.35 -0.18
C VAL A 240 10.73 4.43 -1.59
N VAL A 241 10.51 3.40 -2.42
CA VAL A 241 10.95 3.37 -3.83
C VAL A 241 10.37 4.55 -4.61
N MET A 242 9.09 4.84 -4.45
CA MET A 242 8.42 5.96 -5.09
C MET A 242 9.04 7.31 -4.72
N ALA A 243 9.30 7.53 -3.43
CA ALA A 243 9.97 8.75 -2.96
C ALA A 243 11.39 8.86 -3.55
N ALA A 244 12.15 7.76 -3.57
CA ALA A 244 13.52 7.72 -4.08
C ALA A 244 13.56 8.03 -5.59
N VAL A 245 12.71 7.39 -6.38
CA VAL A 245 12.58 7.63 -7.83
C VAL A 245 12.19 9.09 -8.08
N LYS A 246 11.18 9.61 -7.37
CA LYS A 246 10.73 11.00 -7.51
C LYS A 246 11.85 11.99 -7.17
N TRP A 247 12.64 11.73 -6.14
CA TRP A 247 13.79 12.57 -5.82
C TRP A 247 14.84 12.54 -6.93
N SER A 248 15.09 11.36 -7.52
CA SER A 248 16.11 11.23 -8.57
C SER A 248 15.77 11.95 -9.88
N THR A 249 14.50 12.34 -10.11
CA THR A 249 14.13 13.12 -11.31
C THR A 249 14.64 14.55 -11.28
N LYS A 250 15.07 15.07 -10.11
CA LYS A 250 15.65 16.41 -9.97
C LYS A 250 16.90 16.62 -10.84
N GLY A 251 17.56 15.55 -11.28
CA GLY A 251 18.67 15.60 -12.24
C GLY A 251 18.26 15.95 -13.68
N GLY A 252 16.96 16.15 -13.96
CA GLY A 252 16.45 16.44 -15.31
C GLY A 252 16.00 15.21 -16.09
N GLU A 253 16.14 14.01 -15.52
CA GLU A 253 15.68 12.77 -16.11
C GLU A 253 14.24 12.46 -15.65
N PRO A 254 13.24 12.49 -16.56
CA PRO A 254 11.85 12.35 -16.16
C PRO A 254 11.55 10.96 -15.60
N LEU A 255 12.31 9.93 -15.98
CA LEU A 255 12.17 8.56 -15.46
C LEU A 255 12.97 8.31 -14.18
N GLY A 256 13.66 9.32 -13.63
CA GLY A 256 14.62 9.16 -12.52
C GLY A 256 15.97 8.65 -13.00
N SER A 257 16.92 8.40 -12.10
CA SER A 257 18.28 7.92 -12.48
C SER A 257 18.28 6.46 -12.94
N ALA A 258 18.97 6.20 -14.04
CA ALA A 258 19.18 4.83 -14.55
C ALA A 258 19.83 3.91 -13.51
N GLU A 259 20.85 4.39 -12.79
CA GLU A 259 21.55 3.61 -11.78
C GLU A 259 20.65 3.28 -10.58
N LEU A 260 19.86 4.24 -10.11
CA LEU A 260 18.89 3.99 -9.03
C LEU A 260 17.83 2.98 -9.48
N ARG A 261 17.31 3.13 -10.71
CA ARG A 261 16.33 2.20 -11.28
C ARG A 261 16.88 0.79 -11.32
N LEU A 262 18.10 0.62 -11.84
CA LEU A 262 18.77 -0.66 -11.93
C LEU A 262 18.98 -1.30 -10.56
N ALA A 263 19.43 -0.52 -9.57
CA ALA A 263 19.66 -1.01 -8.22
C ALA A 263 18.36 -1.41 -7.50
N VAL A 264 17.27 -0.66 -7.70
CA VAL A 264 15.95 -1.03 -7.18
C VAL A 264 15.42 -2.30 -7.85
N ALA A 265 15.62 -2.46 -9.16
CA ALA A 265 15.28 -3.71 -9.84
C ALA A 265 16.01 -4.91 -9.23
N ASP A 266 17.29 -4.76 -8.91
CA ASP A 266 18.08 -5.83 -8.28
C ASP A 266 17.56 -6.23 -6.91
N VAL A 267 17.03 -5.28 -6.12
CA VAL A 267 16.35 -5.61 -4.85
C VAL A 267 15.10 -6.46 -5.08
N TYR A 268 14.27 -6.09 -6.05
CA TYR A 268 13.08 -6.89 -6.38
C TYR A 268 13.44 -8.28 -6.94
N LEU A 269 14.48 -8.37 -7.77
CA LEU A 269 14.95 -9.64 -8.32
C LEU A 269 15.52 -10.58 -7.25
N ALA A 270 16.16 -10.05 -6.21
CA ALA A 270 16.63 -10.85 -5.08
C ALA A 270 15.46 -11.55 -4.36
N ASP A 271 14.29 -10.91 -4.33
CA ASP A 271 13.05 -11.46 -3.77
C ASP A 271 12.20 -12.24 -4.80
N LYS A 272 12.71 -12.44 -6.03
CA LYS A 272 12.00 -13.07 -7.18
C LYS A 272 10.72 -12.34 -7.60
N GLU A 273 10.64 -11.04 -7.36
CA GLU A 273 9.52 -10.18 -7.73
C GLU A 273 9.74 -9.61 -9.15
N TYR A 274 9.64 -10.49 -10.15
CA TYR A 274 9.93 -10.14 -11.54
C TYR A 274 9.06 -9.01 -12.07
N TYR A 275 7.78 -8.98 -11.69
CA TYR A 275 6.84 -7.97 -12.14
C TYR A 275 7.20 -6.56 -11.66
N ASP A 276 7.55 -6.42 -10.38
CA ASP A 276 7.96 -5.12 -9.85
C ASP A 276 9.36 -4.73 -10.40
N ALA A 277 10.27 -5.69 -10.59
CA ALA A 277 11.59 -5.44 -11.19
C ALA A 277 11.53 -4.97 -12.65
N GLU A 278 10.68 -5.59 -13.48
CA GLU A 278 10.48 -5.28 -14.91
C GLU A 278 10.29 -3.78 -15.15
N VAL A 279 9.41 -3.15 -14.35
CA VAL A 279 9.06 -1.74 -14.49
C VAL A 279 10.29 -0.84 -14.33
N HIS A 280 11.19 -1.19 -13.41
CA HIS A 280 12.43 -0.48 -13.17
C HIS A 280 13.46 -0.74 -14.27
N LEU A 281 13.56 -1.98 -14.77
CA LEU A 281 14.45 -2.33 -15.87
C LEU A 281 14.06 -1.68 -17.20
N ILE A 282 12.76 -1.54 -17.49
CA ILE A 282 12.26 -0.80 -18.67
C ILE A 282 12.65 0.66 -18.57
N ALA A 283 12.42 1.31 -17.42
CA ALA A 283 12.80 2.69 -17.20
C ALA A 283 14.32 2.89 -17.31
N ALA A 284 15.10 2.00 -16.71
CA ALA A 284 16.57 2.02 -16.80
C ALA A 284 17.04 1.84 -18.25
N SER A 285 16.45 0.91 -19.01
CA SER A 285 16.81 0.66 -20.41
C SER A 285 16.50 1.85 -21.33
N ALA A 286 15.44 2.61 -21.03
CA ALA A 286 15.10 3.81 -21.78
C ALA A 286 16.07 4.98 -21.52
N LEU A 287 16.74 4.98 -20.36
CA LEU A 287 17.75 5.99 -19.98
C LEU A 287 19.16 5.57 -20.39
N ASP A 288 19.48 4.28 -20.25
CA ASP A 288 20.74 3.65 -20.62
C ASP A 288 20.47 2.37 -21.41
N GLU A 289 20.70 2.44 -22.72
CA GLU A 289 20.50 1.33 -23.66
C GLU A 289 21.26 0.06 -23.26
N SER A 290 22.41 0.18 -22.57
CA SER A 290 23.20 -0.98 -22.17
C SER A 290 22.47 -1.90 -21.19
N VAL A 291 21.45 -1.39 -20.48
CA VAL A 291 20.62 -2.15 -19.54
C VAL A 291 19.62 -3.08 -20.28
N ALA A 292 19.32 -2.81 -21.55
CA ALA A 292 18.35 -3.58 -22.33
C ALA A 292 18.71 -5.08 -22.41
N ALA A 293 20.00 -5.41 -22.39
CA ALA A 293 20.47 -6.80 -22.36
C ALA A 293 20.13 -7.51 -21.04
N LYS A 294 20.21 -6.81 -19.90
CA LYS A 294 19.81 -7.35 -18.59
C LYS A 294 18.30 -7.54 -18.51
N LEU A 295 17.51 -6.61 -19.04
CA LEU A 295 16.06 -6.77 -19.16
C LEU A 295 15.70 -8.03 -19.97
N ALA A 296 16.40 -8.27 -21.08
CA ALA A 296 16.23 -9.49 -21.87
C ALA A 296 16.55 -10.77 -21.08
N GLU A 297 17.68 -10.79 -20.38
CA GLU A 297 18.08 -11.92 -19.53
C GLU A 297 17.02 -12.23 -18.45
N VAL A 298 16.54 -11.19 -17.75
CA VAL A 298 15.53 -11.33 -16.70
C VAL A 298 14.21 -11.89 -17.26
N LEU A 299 13.74 -11.38 -18.40
CA LEU A 299 12.49 -11.86 -18.99
C LEU A 299 12.61 -13.29 -19.56
N LEU A 300 13.77 -13.66 -20.11
CA LEU A 300 14.03 -15.05 -20.52
C LEU A 300 14.05 -16.00 -19.31
N LYS A 301 14.70 -15.59 -18.21
CA LYS A 301 14.71 -16.36 -16.97
C LYS A 301 13.30 -16.52 -16.42
N TRP A 302 12.51 -15.45 -16.37
CA TRP A 302 11.13 -15.51 -15.91
C TRP A 302 10.28 -16.43 -16.82
N ASN A 303 10.44 -16.35 -18.14
CA ASN A 303 9.78 -17.25 -19.08
C ASN A 303 10.12 -18.72 -18.80
N SER A 304 11.40 -19.04 -18.61
CA SER A 304 11.85 -20.40 -18.31
C SER A 304 11.30 -20.92 -16.99
N GLU A 305 11.37 -20.14 -15.91
CA GLU A 305 10.83 -20.53 -14.60
C GLU A 305 9.30 -20.68 -14.62
N TYR A 306 8.60 -19.79 -15.34
CA TYR A 306 7.16 -19.87 -15.50
C TYR A 306 6.72 -21.09 -16.33
N ALA A 307 7.39 -21.33 -17.46
CA ALA A 307 7.13 -22.50 -18.31
C ALA A 307 7.38 -23.82 -17.56
N ALA A 308 8.42 -23.87 -16.72
CA ALA A 308 8.68 -25.04 -15.87
C ALA A 308 7.58 -25.25 -14.82
N ALA A 309 7.10 -24.17 -14.18
CA ALA A 309 6.00 -24.25 -13.23
C ALA A 309 4.69 -24.70 -13.90
N LEU A 310 4.37 -24.17 -15.07
CA LEU A 310 3.16 -24.52 -15.82
C LEU A 310 3.20 -25.95 -16.37
N ALA A 311 4.35 -26.41 -16.86
CA ALA A 311 4.53 -27.80 -17.29
C ALA A 311 4.35 -28.80 -16.13
N ALA A 312 4.64 -28.39 -14.89
CA ALA A 312 4.41 -29.22 -13.72
C ALA A 312 2.92 -29.38 -13.38
N THR A 313 2.07 -28.44 -13.82
CA THR A 313 0.62 -28.48 -13.60
C THR A 313 -0.16 -29.02 -14.81
N GLU A 314 0.33 -28.83 -16.03
CA GLU A 314 -0.33 -29.26 -17.26
C GLU A 314 0.34 -30.49 -17.88
N GLN A 315 -0.36 -31.64 -17.88
CA GLN A 315 0.22 -32.93 -18.31
C GLN A 315 0.57 -33.02 -19.81
N ASN A 316 0.11 -32.08 -20.64
CA ASN A 316 0.16 -32.18 -22.10
C ASN A 316 1.29 -31.37 -22.75
N TYR A 317 2.03 -30.55 -22.01
CA TYR A 317 3.07 -29.69 -22.55
C TYR A 317 4.39 -29.83 -21.80
N THR A 318 5.49 -29.81 -22.55
CA THR A 318 6.83 -29.76 -21.97
C THR A 318 7.21 -28.31 -21.62
N ALA A 319 8.08 -28.12 -20.63
CA ALA A 319 8.61 -26.80 -20.29
C ALA A 319 9.24 -26.12 -21.53
N ASP A 320 10.01 -26.87 -22.33
CA ASP A 320 10.63 -26.35 -23.57
C ASP A 320 9.59 -25.89 -24.61
N SER A 321 8.49 -26.64 -24.78
CA SER A 321 7.43 -26.23 -25.70
C SER A 321 6.72 -24.97 -25.21
N LEU A 322 6.45 -24.86 -23.91
CA LEU A 322 5.81 -23.69 -23.32
C LEU A 322 6.72 -22.47 -23.41
N GLU A 323 8.00 -22.60 -23.07
CA GLU A 323 9.00 -21.53 -23.15
C GLU A 323 9.06 -20.94 -24.56
N ARG A 324 9.09 -21.79 -25.61
CA ARG A 324 9.11 -21.35 -27.01
C ARG A 324 7.85 -20.62 -27.43
N VAL A 325 6.68 -21.14 -27.06
CA VAL A 325 5.37 -20.54 -27.41
C VAL A 325 5.19 -19.19 -26.68
N MET A 326 5.62 -19.12 -25.42
CA MET A 326 5.45 -17.92 -24.59
C MET A 326 6.50 -16.84 -24.82
N ALA A 327 7.62 -17.15 -25.47
CA ALA A 327 8.72 -16.20 -25.69
C ALA A 327 8.25 -14.89 -26.35
N GLY A 328 7.33 -14.98 -27.30
CA GLY A 328 6.70 -13.83 -27.94
C GLY A 328 5.97 -12.92 -26.96
N ASN A 329 5.16 -13.51 -26.08
CA ASN A 329 4.40 -12.80 -25.05
C ASN A 329 5.33 -12.12 -24.03
N PHE A 330 6.40 -12.81 -23.61
CA PHE A 330 7.40 -12.20 -22.71
C PHE A 330 8.15 -11.04 -23.38
N ALA A 331 8.50 -11.16 -24.67
CA ALA A 331 9.13 -10.06 -25.38
C ALA A 331 8.24 -8.79 -25.42
N GLN A 332 6.93 -8.96 -25.61
CA GLN A 332 5.95 -7.85 -25.63
C GLN A 332 5.92 -7.05 -24.32
N ARG A 333 6.25 -7.68 -23.18
CA ARG A 333 6.34 -7.00 -21.88
C ARG A 333 7.44 -5.94 -21.82
N ALA A 334 8.41 -5.96 -22.73
CA ALA A 334 9.49 -4.96 -22.77
C ALA A 334 9.40 -4.03 -23.99
N TRP A 335 9.32 -4.58 -25.21
CA TRP A 335 9.42 -3.71 -26.41
C TRP A 335 8.22 -2.76 -26.53
N VAL A 336 7.01 -3.16 -26.12
CA VAL A 336 5.82 -2.30 -26.18
C VAL A 336 5.90 -1.14 -25.18
N PRO A 337 6.23 -1.37 -23.89
CA PRO A 337 6.51 -0.27 -22.97
C PRO A 337 7.63 0.65 -23.43
N LEU A 338 8.74 0.11 -23.93
CA LEU A 338 9.88 0.91 -24.41
C LEU A 338 9.48 1.81 -25.59
N LEU A 339 8.68 1.29 -26.53
CA LEU A 339 8.12 2.14 -27.57
C LEU A 339 7.17 3.19 -27.01
N SER A 340 6.30 2.84 -26.06
CA SER A 340 5.35 3.76 -25.43
C SER A 340 6.02 4.94 -24.71
N ILE A 341 7.28 4.78 -24.25
CA ILE A 341 8.08 5.85 -23.62
C ILE A 341 9.13 6.46 -24.56
N LYS A 342 8.95 6.32 -25.88
CA LYS A 342 9.81 6.92 -26.91
C LYS A 342 11.26 6.42 -26.90
N ALA A 343 11.48 5.15 -26.56
CA ALA A 343 12.81 4.52 -26.52
C ALA A 343 12.97 3.38 -27.56
N PRO A 344 12.86 3.65 -28.87
CA PRO A 344 12.94 2.60 -29.90
C PRO A 344 14.32 1.97 -30.03
N GLN A 345 15.40 2.68 -29.67
CA GLN A 345 16.76 2.14 -29.63
C GLN A 345 16.89 1.08 -28.53
N ALA A 346 16.43 1.39 -27.32
CA ALA A 346 16.39 0.43 -26.22
C ALA A 346 15.50 -0.79 -26.54
N ALA A 347 14.36 -0.59 -27.21
CA ALA A 347 13.51 -1.69 -27.67
C ALA A 347 14.23 -2.61 -28.67
N SER A 348 15.04 -2.03 -29.57
CA SER A 348 15.83 -2.79 -30.55
C SER A 348 16.99 -3.54 -29.90
N ALA A 349 17.72 -2.89 -29.00
CA ALA A 349 18.77 -3.52 -28.20
C ALA A 349 18.22 -4.68 -27.37
N PHE A 350 17.05 -4.48 -26.73
CA PHE A 350 16.33 -5.50 -25.99
C PHE A 350 15.98 -6.70 -26.89
N LEU A 351 15.30 -6.49 -28.03
CA LEU A 351 14.88 -7.58 -28.91
C LEU A 351 16.08 -8.37 -29.45
N THR A 352 17.17 -7.68 -29.78
CA THR A 352 18.41 -8.32 -30.22
C THR A 352 18.98 -9.22 -29.13
N ALA A 353 19.09 -8.71 -27.90
CA ALA A 353 19.58 -9.48 -26.75
C ALA A 353 18.64 -10.64 -26.39
N PHE A 354 17.33 -10.42 -26.44
CA PHE A 354 16.31 -11.41 -26.12
C PHE A 354 16.31 -12.57 -27.11
N ILE A 355 16.32 -12.29 -28.42
CA ILE A 355 16.38 -13.34 -29.44
C ILE A 355 17.71 -14.08 -29.36
N ASN A 356 18.84 -13.37 -29.22
CA ASN A 356 20.15 -14.01 -29.07
C ASN A 356 20.22 -14.90 -27.81
N GLY A 357 19.60 -14.48 -26.71
CA GLY A 357 19.49 -15.27 -25.49
C GLY A 357 18.62 -16.52 -25.69
N LEU A 358 17.44 -16.34 -26.29
CA LEU A 358 16.51 -17.43 -26.58
C LEU A 358 17.12 -18.48 -27.54
N VAL A 359 17.87 -18.06 -28.55
CA VAL A 359 18.50 -18.98 -29.51
C VAL A 359 19.54 -19.88 -28.84
N LYS A 360 20.19 -19.42 -27.76
CA LYS A 360 21.16 -20.24 -27.00
C LYS A 360 20.48 -21.42 -26.31
N THR A 361 19.25 -21.25 -25.83
CA THR A 361 18.49 -22.31 -25.13
C THR A 361 17.56 -23.06 -26.06
N GLN A 362 17.01 -22.39 -27.07
CA GLN A 362 15.98 -22.87 -27.98
C GLN A 362 16.37 -22.59 -29.45
N PRO A 363 17.41 -23.25 -30.01
CA PRO A 363 17.89 -22.96 -31.37
C PRO A 363 16.85 -23.23 -32.48
N THR A 364 15.86 -24.08 -32.20
CA THR A 364 14.75 -24.40 -33.11
C THR A 364 13.77 -23.24 -33.31
N VAL A 365 13.89 -22.16 -32.53
CA VAL A 365 13.10 -20.94 -32.73
C VAL A 365 13.46 -20.23 -34.04
N LEU A 366 14.63 -20.47 -34.62
CA LEU A 366 15.02 -19.88 -35.90
C LEU A 366 14.49 -20.69 -37.08
N LEU A 367 13.92 -19.99 -38.06
CA LEU A 367 13.57 -20.60 -39.33
C LEU A 367 14.84 -20.93 -40.13
N PRO A 368 14.85 -22.03 -40.91
CA PRO A 368 16.00 -22.47 -41.70
C PRO A 368 16.20 -21.63 -42.99
N VAL A 369 16.07 -20.31 -42.89
CA VAL A 369 16.33 -19.35 -43.99
C VAL A 369 17.76 -18.83 -43.90
N LYS A 370 18.39 -18.50 -45.03
CA LYS A 370 19.76 -17.94 -45.06
C LYS A 370 19.81 -16.71 -45.99
N PRO A 371 20.40 -15.57 -45.55
CA PRO A 371 20.96 -15.34 -44.21
C PRO A 371 19.85 -15.21 -43.13
N ASN A 372 20.16 -15.64 -41.90
CA ASN A 372 19.34 -15.43 -40.70
C ASN A 372 20.31 -15.08 -39.55
N PRO A 373 20.38 -13.83 -39.10
CA PRO A 373 19.45 -12.74 -39.41
C PRO A 373 19.60 -12.21 -40.84
N ARG A 374 18.52 -11.61 -41.37
CA ARG A 374 18.52 -10.92 -42.67
C ARG A 374 18.55 -9.41 -42.45
N ALA A 375 19.06 -8.68 -43.43
CA ALA A 375 18.98 -7.22 -43.42
C ALA A 375 17.52 -6.76 -43.42
N TYR A 376 17.19 -5.77 -42.57
CA TYR A 376 15.93 -5.06 -42.60
C TYR A 376 15.85 -4.19 -43.86
N SER A 377 14.74 -4.31 -44.59
CA SER A 377 14.43 -3.46 -45.73
C SER A 377 13.45 -2.38 -45.30
N SER A 378 13.95 -1.15 -45.17
CA SER A 378 13.08 0.00 -44.89
C SER A 378 12.04 0.17 -46.00
N PRO A 379 10.76 0.43 -45.65
CA PRO A 379 9.76 0.82 -46.64
C PRO A 379 10.02 2.23 -47.19
N SER A 380 10.88 3.02 -46.54
CA SER A 380 11.25 4.36 -46.98
C SER A 380 12.56 4.39 -47.75
N SER A 381 12.49 4.84 -49.00
CA SER A 381 13.69 5.07 -49.81
C SER A 381 14.60 6.18 -49.26
N SER A 382 14.05 7.04 -48.40
CA SER A 382 14.77 8.16 -47.78
C SER A 382 15.57 7.75 -46.54
N SER A 383 15.33 6.55 -46.00
CA SER A 383 16.00 6.06 -44.81
C SER A 383 17.25 5.26 -45.11
N LYS A 384 18.24 5.39 -44.23
CA LYS A 384 19.48 4.62 -44.23
C LYS A 384 19.62 3.76 -42.97
N LEU A 385 18.51 3.45 -42.30
CA LEU A 385 18.53 2.58 -41.12
C LEU A 385 19.14 1.23 -41.49
N LYS A 386 20.23 0.86 -40.79
CA LYS A 386 20.81 -0.47 -40.85
C LYS A 386 20.36 -1.23 -39.62
N ALA A 387 19.53 -2.23 -39.84
CA ALA A 387 19.06 -3.14 -38.80
C ALA A 387 19.03 -4.57 -39.38
N GLU A 388 19.07 -5.54 -38.49
CA GLU A 388 18.96 -6.95 -38.83
C GLU A 388 17.75 -7.53 -38.13
N ILE A 389 17.08 -8.46 -38.80
CA ILE A 389 15.88 -9.13 -38.28
C ILE A 389 16.04 -10.64 -38.43
N TYR A 390 15.74 -11.34 -37.35
CA TYR A 390 15.70 -12.79 -37.31
C TYR A 390 14.38 -13.28 -37.88
N GLY A 391 14.45 -14.29 -38.77
CA GLY A 391 13.30 -15.09 -39.13
C GLY A 391 13.07 -16.15 -38.05
N THR A 392 12.01 -16.01 -37.26
CA THR A 392 11.70 -16.92 -36.16
C THR A 392 10.41 -17.70 -36.42
N ALA A 393 10.24 -18.82 -35.72
CA ALA A 393 9.00 -19.60 -35.70
C ALA A 393 7.90 -18.93 -34.86
N SER A 394 8.21 -17.87 -34.09
CA SER A 394 7.22 -17.09 -33.32
C SER A 394 6.72 -15.90 -34.15
N PRO A 395 5.43 -15.87 -34.53
CA PRO A 395 4.83 -14.73 -35.22
C PRO A 395 4.97 -13.43 -34.42
N GLU A 396 4.86 -13.48 -33.10
CA GLU A 396 4.96 -12.34 -32.19
C GLU A 396 6.37 -11.72 -32.22
N LEU A 397 7.43 -12.54 -32.24
CA LEU A 397 8.81 -12.06 -32.34
C LEU A 397 9.11 -11.47 -33.72
N ASN A 398 8.56 -12.06 -34.79
CA ASN A 398 8.66 -11.49 -36.14
C ASN A 398 7.96 -10.13 -36.21
N PHE A 399 6.74 -10.04 -35.65
CA PHE A 399 5.97 -8.81 -35.57
C PHE A 399 6.67 -7.72 -34.75
N ALA A 400 7.17 -8.07 -33.55
CA ALA A 400 7.88 -7.16 -32.67
C ALA A 400 9.09 -6.49 -33.34
N GLN A 401 9.92 -7.28 -34.02
CA GLN A 401 11.10 -6.78 -34.74
C GLN A 401 10.70 -5.80 -35.85
N GLN A 402 9.64 -6.10 -36.62
CA GLN A 402 9.14 -5.20 -37.66
C GLN A 402 8.62 -3.88 -37.07
N CYS A 403 7.81 -3.94 -36.01
CA CYS A 403 7.31 -2.76 -35.31
C CYS A 403 8.46 -1.88 -34.83
N VAL A 404 9.45 -2.45 -34.13
CA VAL A 404 10.58 -1.68 -33.60
C VAL A 404 11.45 -1.10 -34.71
N CYS A 405 11.69 -1.84 -35.81
CA CYS A 405 12.41 -1.31 -36.96
C CYS A 405 11.66 -0.13 -37.61
N LEU A 406 10.34 -0.23 -37.80
CA LEU A 406 9.53 0.87 -38.33
C LEU A 406 9.55 2.11 -37.41
N ALA A 407 9.48 1.91 -36.09
CA ALA A 407 9.57 3.00 -35.13
C ALA A 407 10.96 3.68 -35.19
N LEU A 408 12.04 2.90 -35.23
CA LEU A 408 13.40 3.41 -35.43
C LEU A 408 13.54 4.18 -36.74
N ASP A 409 12.92 3.66 -37.79
CA ASP A 409 12.97 4.23 -39.13
C ASP A 409 12.25 5.59 -39.20
N ALA A 410 11.08 5.68 -38.58
CA ALA A 410 10.33 6.92 -38.45
C ALA A 410 11.10 8.04 -37.72
N THR A 411 12.06 7.70 -36.85
CA THR A 411 12.91 8.72 -36.18
C THR A 411 14.00 9.31 -37.07
N LYS A 412 14.24 8.78 -38.28
CA LYS A 412 15.38 9.19 -39.12
C LYS A 412 15.13 10.46 -39.91
N THR A 413 14.01 10.55 -40.62
CA THR A 413 13.65 11.71 -41.44
C THR A 413 12.12 11.91 -41.45
N PRO A 414 11.61 13.13 -41.68
CA PRO A 414 10.17 13.35 -41.85
C PRO A 414 9.54 12.56 -43.01
N ALA A 415 10.31 12.31 -44.08
CA ALA A 415 9.86 11.46 -45.19
C ALA A 415 9.72 10.00 -44.77
N ALA A 416 10.72 9.47 -44.02
CA ALA A 416 10.65 8.14 -43.46
C ALA A 416 9.49 7.99 -42.47
N GLN A 417 9.22 9.01 -41.65
CA GLN A 417 8.07 9.04 -40.75
C GLN A 417 6.72 8.81 -41.47
N ALA A 418 6.47 9.52 -42.59
CA ALA A 418 5.22 9.38 -43.34
C ALA A 418 5.08 8.01 -44.01
N GLU A 419 6.14 7.53 -44.68
CA GLU A 419 6.13 6.28 -45.44
C GLU A 419 6.06 5.04 -44.53
N THR A 420 6.74 5.07 -43.38
CA THR A 420 6.70 3.99 -42.38
C THR A 420 5.36 3.93 -41.64
N GLY A 421 4.62 5.03 -41.55
CA GLY A 421 3.28 5.07 -40.94
C GLY A 421 2.26 4.19 -41.66
N SER A 422 2.27 4.18 -43.00
CA SER A 422 1.42 3.28 -43.77
C SER A 422 1.82 1.81 -43.59
N ALA A 423 3.13 1.52 -43.57
CA ALA A 423 3.63 0.18 -43.32
C ALA A 423 3.26 -0.34 -41.93
N TRP A 424 3.31 0.52 -40.91
CA TRP A 424 2.85 0.20 -39.54
C TRP A 424 1.37 -0.22 -39.53
N GLN A 425 0.49 0.55 -40.18
CA GLN A 425 -0.93 0.20 -40.26
C GLN A 425 -1.16 -1.15 -40.95
N MET A 426 -0.39 -1.46 -41.99
CA MET A 426 -0.49 -2.74 -42.69
C MET A 426 -0.09 -3.91 -41.80
N ILE A 427 1.05 -3.83 -41.10
CA ILE A 427 1.49 -4.93 -40.23
C ILE A 427 0.55 -5.11 -39.04
N MET A 428 0.00 -4.02 -38.47
CA MET A 428 -0.99 -4.10 -37.39
C MET A 428 -2.27 -4.82 -37.85
N ARG A 429 -2.76 -4.51 -39.05
CA ARG A 429 -3.95 -5.18 -39.62
C ARG A 429 -3.68 -6.65 -39.93
N GLN A 430 -2.53 -6.96 -40.53
CA GLN A 430 -2.15 -8.34 -40.85
C GLN A 430 -2.01 -9.19 -39.58
N PHE A 431 -1.29 -8.68 -38.57
CA PHE A 431 -1.13 -9.40 -37.32
C PHE A 431 -2.46 -9.60 -36.59
N ALA A 432 -3.37 -8.61 -36.66
CA ALA A 432 -4.72 -8.76 -36.14
C ALA A 432 -5.55 -9.81 -36.91
N SER A 433 -5.51 -9.81 -38.24
CA SER A 433 -6.24 -10.78 -39.07
C SER A 433 -5.76 -12.22 -38.87
N ASP A 434 -4.49 -12.39 -38.55
CA ASP A 434 -3.88 -13.69 -38.27
C ASP A 434 -4.15 -14.17 -36.83
N GLY A 435 -4.94 -13.43 -36.05
CA GLY A 435 -5.29 -13.77 -34.67
C GLY A 435 -4.25 -13.36 -33.62
N GLY A 436 -3.21 -12.61 -34.00
CA GLY A 436 -2.09 -12.25 -33.11
C GLY A 436 -2.45 -11.40 -31.88
N PHE A 437 -3.65 -10.80 -31.85
CA PHE A 437 -4.16 -10.07 -30.68
C PHE A 437 -5.26 -10.81 -29.92
N GLN A 438 -5.58 -12.06 -30.27
CA GLN A 438 -6.64 -12.81 -29.61
C GLN A 438 -6.31 -13.00 -28.11
N GLY A 439 -7.16 -12.46 -27.23
CA GLY A 439 -6.93 -12.48 -25.77
C GLY A 439 -5.88 -11.47 -25.29
N GLN A 440 -5.46 -10.53 -26.15
CA GLN A 440 -4.48 -9.48 -25.86
C GLN A 440 -4.97 -8.09 -26.32
N GLU A 441 -6.24 -7.78 -26.10
CA GLU A 441 -6.85 -6.49 -26.44
C GLU A 441 -6.10 -5.29 -25.82
N PRO A 442 -5.59 -5.35 -24.57
CA PRO A 442 -4.78 -4.27 -24.00
C PRO A 442 -3.48 -4.00 -24.78
N LEU A 443 -2.85 -5.05 -25.34
CA LEU A 443 -1.65 -4.92 -26.16
C LEU A 443 -1.95 -4.11 -27.43
N GLN A 444 -3.04 -4.46 -28.12
CA GLN A 444 -3.46 -3.76 -29.33
C GLN A 444 -3.72 -2.28 -29.04
N GLN A 445 -4.40 -1.98 -27.93
CA GLN A 445 -4.68 -0.60 -27.52
C GLN A 445 -3.42 0.19 -27.19
N LEU A 446 -2.45 -0.42 -26.48
CA LEU A 446 -1.16 0.22 -26.20
C LEU A 446 -0.39 0.56 -27.48
N LEU A 447 -0.36 -0.36 -28.45
CA LEU A 447 0.30 -0.12 -29.74
C LEU A 447 -0.40 0.97 -30.56
N MET A 448 -1.72 1.03 -30.52
CA MET A 448 -2.47 2.12 -31.16
C MET A 448 -2.21 3.47 -30.50
N GLN A 449 -2.03 3.51 -29.16
CA GLN A 449 -1.66 4.72 -28.44
C GLN A 449 -0.20 5.13 -28.66
N ALA A 450 0.69 4.16 -28.86
CA ALA A 450 2.09 4.39 -29.18
C ALA A 450 2.33 4.81 -30.64
N MET A 451 1.33 4.70 -31.52
CA MET A 451 1.49 4.99 -32.95
C MET A 451 1.68 6.50 -33.26
N PRO A 452 0.86 7.44 -32.74
CA PRO A 452 0.92 8.84 -33.16
C PRO A 452 2.24 9.54 -32.84
N GLN A 453 2.93 9.09 -31.78
CA GLN A 453 4.22 9.62 -31.36
C GLN A 453 5.37 9.31 -32.33
N TYR A 454 5.23 8.30 -33.20
CA TYR A 454 6.25 7.97 -34.21
C TYR A 454 5.84 8.38 -35.61
N PHE A 455 4.57 8.23 -35.99
CA PHE A 455 4.17 8.28 -37.41
C PHE A 455 3.32 9.50 -37.82
N GLY A 456 2.81 10.28 -36.86
CA GLY A 456 1.94 11.43 -37.15
C GLY A 456 0.53 11.04 -37.65
N GLY A 457 -0.49 11.70 -37.13
CA GLY A 457 -1.90 11.47 -37.46
C GLY A 457 -2.81 12.23 -36.50
N GLY A 458 -3.58 13.19 -37.01
CA GLY A 458 -4.45 14.05 -36.20
C GLY A 458 -5.61 13.28 -35.55
N GLY A 459 -5.89 13.59 -34.28
CA GLY A 459 -7.22 13.36 -33.70
C GLY A 459 -7.30 12.57 -32.38
N ALA A 460 -6.23 11.94 -31.90
CA ALA A 460 -6.19 11.47 -30.51
C ALA A 460 -5.30 12.43 -29.72
N ARG A 461 -5.84 13.06 -28.66
CA ARG A 461 -5.00 13.74 -27.67
C ARG A 461 -3.92 12.72 -27.29
N SER A 462 -2.66 13.06 -27.54
CA SER A 462 -1.52 12.40 -26.92
C SER A 462 -1.73 12.54 -25.42
N THR A 463 -2.46 11.61 -24.80
CA THR A 463 -2.39 11.41 -23.36
C THR A 463 -0.92 11.22 -23.09
N ASP A 464 -0.36 12.08 -22.24
CA ASP A 464 1.05 12.10 -21.95
C ASP A 464 1.40 10.75 -21.28
N MET A 465 1.74 9.75 -22.10
CA MET A 465 1.90 8.35 -21.70
C MET A 465 3.05 8.22 -20.71
N LEU A 466 4.06 9.08 -20.85
CA LEU A 466 5.11 9.27 -19.87
C LEU A 466 4.51 9.74 -18.54
N SER A 467 3.64 10.76 -18.54
CA SER A 467 2.95 11.23 -17.33
C SER A 467 1.99 10.19 -16.73
N SER A 468 1.27 9.41 -17.55
CA SER A 468 0.43 8.30 -17.10
C SER A 468 1.27 7.18 -16.49
N MET A 469 2.34 6.75 -17.18
CA MET A 469 3.28 5.76 -16.67
C MET A 469 3.95 6.27 -15.40
N MET A 470 4.34 7.54 -15.33
CA MET A 470 4.92 8.17 -14.15
C MET A 470 3.92 8.26 -12.99
N SER A 471 2.67 8.66 -13.23
CA SER A 471 1.60 8.63 -12.21
C SER A 471 1.35 7.21 -11.70
N ASN A 472 1.43 6.21 -12.59
CA ASN A 472 1.19 4.81 -12.28
C ASN A 472 2.42 4.07 -11.68
N LEU A 473 3.64 4.56 -11.96
CA LEU A 473 4.91 4.17 -11.32
C LEU A 473 5.07 4.84 -9.96
N LEU A 474 4.63 6.10 -9.85
CA LEU A 474 4.71 6.93 -8.66
C LEU A 474 3.41 6.89 -7.84
N GLY A 475 2.51 5.95 -8.10
CA GLY A 475 1.30 5.68 -7.31
C GLY A 475 0.42 6.91 -7.01
N GLY A 476 0.28 7.83 -7.96
CA GLY A 476 -0.53 9.03 -7.79
C GLY A 476 -2.02 8.70 -7.64
N ALA A 477 -2.58 8.93 -6.45
CA ALA A 477 -4.01 9.20 -6.31
C ALA A 477 -4.31 10.57 -6.95
N GLY A 478 -4.51 10.58 -8.27
CA GLY A 478 -4.84 11.78 -9.02
C GLY A 478 -6.29 12.21 -8.83
N GLY A 479 -6.57 12.93 -7.75
CA GLY A 479 -7.78 13.75 -7.61
C GLY A 479 -7.68 15.01 -8.48
N GLY A 480 -7.88 14.87 -9.78
CA GLY A 480 -8.06 15.97 -10.74
C GLY A 480 -9.39 15.81 -11.47
N PRO A 481 -9.94 16.87 -12.10
CA PRO A 481 -11.30 16.87 -12.63
C PRO A 481 -11.52 15.69 -13.57
N LYS A 482 -12.63 14.95 -13.35
CA LYS A 482 -13.09 13.88 -14.24
C LYS A 482 -13.53 14.49 -15.57
N ASP A 483 -12.60 14.62 -16.51
CA ASP A 483 -12.95 14.66 -17.92
C ASP A 483 -13.43 13.26 -18.32
N ASN A 484 -14.62 13.16 -18.92
CA ASN A 484 -15.23 11.93 -19.46
C ASN A 484 -14.47 11.36 -20.68
N ALA A 485 -13.15 11.26 -20.62
CA ALA A 485 -12.34 10.54 -21.59
C ALA A 485 -12.14 9.09 -21.12
N PRO A 486 -12.16 8.09 -22.02
CA PRO A 486 -11.80 6.72 -21.65
C PRO A 486 -10.38 6.70 -21.06
N ALA A 487 -10.21 6.01 -19.93
CA ALA A 487 -8.92 5.90 -19.26
C ALA A 487 -7.87 5.32 -20.23
N ALA A 488 -6.70 5.95 -20.31
CA ALA A 488 -5.60 5.44 -21.13
C ALA A 488 -5.18 4.06 -20.62
N VAL A 489 -5.09 3.10 -21.53
CA VAL A 489 -4.67 1.73 -21.24
C VAL A 489 -3.20 1.76 -20.80
N THR A 490 -2.85 0.99 -19.78
CA THR A 490 -1.54 1.03 -19.13
C THR A 490 -0.82 -0.30 -19.25
N ILE A 491 0.50 -0.27 -19.10
CA ILE A 491 1.38 -1.46 -19.14
C ILE A 491 0.92 -2.53 -18.13
N LYS A 492 0.29 -2.14 -17.01
CA LYS A 492 -0.22 -3.08 -15.99
C LYS A 492 -1.37 -3.97 -16.48
N GLN A 493 -2.03 -3.59 -17.57
CA GLN A 493 -3.13 -4.35 -18.17
C GLN A 493 -2.64 -5.38 -19.20
N LEU A 494 -1.34 -5.42 -19.52
CA LEU A 494 -0.78 -6.55 -20.25
C LEU A 494 -0.92 -7.83 -19.41
N PRO A 495 -1.27 -8.97 -20.02
CA PRO A 495 -1.38 -10.24 -19.30
C PRO A 495 -0.15 -10.47 -18.42
N ARG A 496 -0.39 -10.76 -17.14
CA ARG A 496 0.67 -11.01 -16.14
C ARG A 496 0.77 -12.53 -15.96
N PRO A 497 1.84 -13.18 -16.47
CA PRO A 497 2.16 -14.54 -16.04
C PRO A 497 2.28 -14.55 -14.52
N ALA A 498 1.68 -15.55 -13.86
CA ALA A 498 1.82 -15.69 -12.42
C ALA A 498 3.30 -15.83 -12.04
N ASP A 499 3.66 -15.42 -10.82
CA ASP A 499 5.02 -15.70 -10.34
C ASP A 499 5.18 -17.24 -10.26
N PRO A 500 6.33 -17.82 -10.65
CA PRO A 500 6.50 -19.28 -10.70
C PRO A 500 6.12 -20.02 -9.40
N GLY A 501 6.31 -19.38 -8.23
CA GLY A 501 5.92 -19.93 -6.92
C GLY A 501 4.44 -19.79 -6.55
N LYS A 502 3.63 -19.13 -7.39
CA LYS A 502 2.19 -18.86 -7.19
C LYS A 502 1.30 -19.52 -8.27
N VAL A 503 1.87 -20.33 -9.16
CA VAL A 503 1.11 -21.11 -10.14
C VAL A 503 0.32 -22.19 -9.38
N SER A 504 -0.98 -21.97 -9.18
CA SER A 504 -1.85 -22.89 -8.44
C SER A 504 -2.31 -24.05 -9.31
N VAL A 505 -2.38 -25.25 -8.72
CA VAL A 505 -3.12 -26.39 -9.25
C VAL A 505 -4.60 -26.13 -8.99
N GLU A 506 -5.32 -25.53 -9.93
CA GLU A 506 -6.78 -25.68 -9.93
C GLU A 506 -7.12 -27.04 -10.56
N PRO A 507 -7.74 -27.99 -9.83
CA PRO A 507 -8.34 -29.13 -10.50
C PRO A 507 -9.44 -28.63 -11.40
N ALA A 508 -9.48 -29.12 -12.65
CA ALA A 508 -10.53 -28.82 -13.61
C ALA A 508 -11.89 -28.90 -12.91
N SER A 509 -12.57 -27.78 -12.76
CA SER A 509 -13.91 -27.74 -12.19
C SER A 509 -14.81 -28.58 -13.09
N ALA A 510 -15.31 -29.68 -12.53
CA ALA A 510 -16.43 -30.38 -13.10
C ALA A 510 -17.56 -29.35 -13.27
N GLN A 511 -18.09 -29.23 -14.49
CA GLN A 511 -19.30 -28.47 -14.74
C GLN A 511 -20.41 -29.01 -13.83
N THR A 512 -20.73 -28.30 -12.75
CA THR A 512 -21.92 -28.56 -11.96
C THR A 512 -23.12 -28.09 -12.76
N SER A 513 -24.01 -29.02 -13.10
CA SER A 513 -25.23 -28.76 -13.84
C SER A 513 -26.17 -27.82 -13.08
N GLU A 514 -26.95 -27.04 -13.82
CA GLU A 514 -28.02 -26.12 -13.39
C GLU A 514 -29.03 -26.68 -12.36
N ALA A 515 -28.99 -27.98 -12.05
CA ALA A 515 -29.87 -28.61 -11.07
C ALA A 515 -29.47 -28.34 -9.60
N ASP A 516 -28.21 -27.99 -9.31
CA ASP A 516 -27.74 -27.77 -7.93
C ASP A 516 -27.96 -26.33 -7.42
N GLN A 517 -28.37 -25.39 -8.28
CA GLN A 517 -28.59 -23.97 -7.91
C GLN A 517 -30.01 -23.65 -7.41
N LEU A 518 -30.90 -24.65 -7.28
CA LEU A 518 -32.30 -24.44 -6.87
C LEU A 518 -32.61 -24.84 -5.41
N MET A 519 -31.61 -25.16 -4.59
CA MET A 519 -31.80 -25.62 -3.20
C MET A 519 -31.35 -24.62 -2.12
N ASP A 520 -30.76 -23.48 -2.47
CA ASP A 520 -30.25 -22.49 -1.48
C ASP A 520 -31.10 -21.20 -1.37
N ASP A 521 -32.16 -21.03 -2.17
CA ASP A 521 -33.01 -19.82 -2.15
C ASP A 521 -34.25 -19.89 -1.23
N GLU A 522 -34.36 -20.89 -0.34
CA GLU A 522 -35.49 -21.03 0.61
C GLU A 522 -35.10 -21.07 2.10
N MET A 523 -34.04 -20.38 2.51
CA MET A 523 -33.89 -19.94 3.92
C MET A 523 -33.15 -18.60 4.03
N ASP A 524 -33.90 -17.51 3.91
CA ASP A 524 -33.67 -16.24 4.62
C ASP A 524 -35.01 -15.51 4.86
#